data_AF-A0A9P7SZU6-F1
#
_entry.id   AF-A0A9P7SZU6-F1
#
_cell.length_a   1.000
_cell.length_b   1.000
_cell.length_c   1.000
_cell.angle_alpha   90.00
_cell.angle_beta   90.00
_cell.angle_gamma   90.00
#
_symmetry.space_group_name_H-M   'P 1'
#
loop_
_entity.id
_entity.type
_entity.pdbx_description
1 polymer ?
#
loop_
_entity_poly.entity_id
_entity_poly.type
_entity_poly.pdbx_seq_one_letter_code
_entity_poly.pdbx_strand_id
1 'polypeptide(L)'
;MSASLPGTRDLPVSQYDLSTYLGRVKHAVGLTDPSTLFAGTSGLEQAKQLVTDYKTGKIESMTPELWHAKKVVDSTLHPGT
;
A
#
# COMPACT_ATOMS: atom_id res chain seq x y z
N MET A 1 -3.27 -2.32 -8.50
CA MET A 1 -2.22 -2.45 -7.47
C MET A 1 -1.11 -1.47 -7.78
N SER A 2 -0.35 -1.03 -6.76
CA SER A 2 0.72 -0.02 -6.78
C SER A 2 1.80 -0.15 -7.89
N ALA A 3 1.75 -1.24 -8.68
CA ALA A 3 2.55 -1.47 -9.88
C ALA A 3 2.42 -0.36 -10.93
N SER A 4 1.23 0.24 -11.09
CA SER A 4 1.00 1.30 -12.09
C SER A 4 1.65 2.65 -11.75
N LEU A 5 2.15 2.83 -10.52
CA LEU A 5 2.84 4.06 -10.11
C LEU A 5 4.31 4.03 -10.55
N PRO A 6 4.91 5.18 -10.90
CA PRO A 6 6.28 5.24 -11.39
C PRO A 6 7.31 4.88 -10.29
N GLY A 7 8.44 4.32 -10.71
CA GLY A 7 9.59 3.98 -9.86
C GLY A 7 10.04 2.51 -10.01
N THR A 8 11.33 2.27 -9.78
CA THR A 8 12.01 0.98 -10.03
C THR A 8 12.03 0.05 -8.82
N ARG A 9 11.69 0.56 -7.62
CA ARG A 9 11.72 -0.21 -6.38
C ARG A 9 10.37 -0.85 -6.10
N ASP A 10 10.39 -2.16 -5.81
CA ASP A 10 9.19 -2.91 -5.43
C ASP A 10 8.76 -2.62 -3.98
N LEU A 11 7.45 -2.70 -3.77
CA LEU A 11 6.85 -2.63 -2.44
C LEU A 11 6.82 -4.01 -1.81
N PRO A 12 7.12 -4.13 -0.51
CA PRO A 12 6.97 -5.40 0.20
C PRO A 12 5.50 -5.86 0.19
N VAL A 13 5.31 -7.17 0.02
CA VAL A 13 3.97 -7.76 -0.13
C VAL A 13 3.13 -7.58 1.14
N SER A 14 3.72 -7.77 2.32
CA SER A 14 3.04 -7.75 3.62
C SER A 14 3.94 -7.17 4.71
N GLN A 15 3.33 -6.53 5.71
CA GLN A 15 4.00 -6.08 6.94
C GLN A 15 4.17 -7.19 7.98
N TYR A 16 3.59 -8.36 7.72
CA TYR A 16 3.61 -9.52 8.60
C TYR A 16 4.27 -10.72 7.94
N ASP A 17 4.86 -11.60 8.75
CA ASP A 17 5.44 -12.87 8.29
C ASP A 17 4.35 -13.85 7.82
N LEU A 18 4.24 -14.01 6.50
CA LEU A 18 3.24 -14.86 5.84
C LEU A 18 3.52 -16.36 5.96
N SER A 19 4.70 -16.78 6.45
CA SER A 19 4.97 -18.19 6.74
C SER A 19 4.13 -18.69 7.91
N THR A 20 3.78 -17.79 8.84
CA THR A 20 2.98 -18.10 10.01
C THR A 20 1.47 -17.98 9.75
N TYR A 21 0.68 -18.82 10.41
CA TYR A 21 -0.79 -18.73 10.34
C TYR A 21 -1.29 -17.34 10.79
N LEU A 22 -0.81 -16.86 11.94
CA LEU A 22 -1.23 -15.55 12.47
C LEU A 22 -0.81 -14.39 11.56
N GLY A 23 0.34 -14.45 10.91
CA GLY A 23 0.73 -13.44 9.95
C GLY A 23 -0.20 -13.39 8.74
N ARG A 24 -0.63 -14.54 8.22
CA ARG A 24 -1.65 -14.61 7.15
C ARG A 24 -3.01 -14.07 7.60
N VAL A 25 -3.44 -14.38 8.83
CA VAL A 25 -4.69 -13.82 9.39
C VAL A 25 -4.61 -12.30 9.48
N LYS A 26 -3.53 -11.75 10.04
CA LYS A 26 -3.34 -10.30 10.14
C LYS A 26 -3.30 -9.62 8.76
N HIS A 27 -2.65 -10.25 7.79
CA HIS A 27 -2.62 -9.77 6.41
C HIS A 27 -4.03 -9.77 5.79
N ALA A 28 -4.80 -10.85 5.94
CA ALA A 28 -6.16 -10.96 5.42
C ALA A 28 -7.11 -9.92 6.03
N VAL A 29 -7.07 -9.73 7.35
CA VAL A 29 -7.84 -8.67 8.04
C VAL A 29 -7.48 -7.29 7.51
N GLY A 30 -6.19 -7.05 7.24
CA GLY A 30 -5.72 -5.81 6.63
C GLY A 30 -6.29 -5.57 5.23
N LEU A 31 -6.38 -6.60 4.39
CA LEU A 31 -6.93 -6.50 3.03
C LEU A 31 -8.44 -6.20 3.02
N THR A 32 -9.18 -6.71 4.00
CA THR A 32 -10.65 -6.55 4.08
C THR A 32 -11.10 -5.36 4.93
N ASP A 33 -10.19 -4.43 5.23
CA ASP A 33 -10.51 -3.28 6.07
C ASP A 33 -11.36 -2.25 5.30
N PRO A 34 -12.60 -1.98 5.75
CA PRO A 34 -13.48 -1.03 5.08
C PRO A 34 -13.04 0.43 5.21
N SER A 35 -12.04 0.74 6.06
CA SER A 35 -11.55 2.11 6.27
C SER A 35 -11.06 2.77 4.98
N THR A 36 -10.60 1.98 4.00
CA THR A 36 -10.12 2.50 2.72
C THR A 36 -11.22 3.17 1.89
N LEU A 37 -12.49 2.82 2.12
CA LEU A 37 -13.64 3.47 1.47
C LEU A 37 -13.75 4.96 1.84
N PHE A 38 -13.15 5.38 2.95
CA PHE A 38 -13.22 6.74 3.46
C PHE A 38 -12.00 7.61 3.13
N ALA A 39 -11.03 7.11 2.34
CA ALA A 39 -9.81 7.85 2.03
C ALA A 39 -10.06 9.15 1.23
N GLY A 40 -11.22 9.29 0.58
CA GLY A 40 -11.57 10.45 -0.24
C GLY A 40 -10.60 10.65 -1.42
N THR A 41 -10.81 11.72 -2.20
CA THR A 41 -9.93 12.03 -3.34
C THR A 41 -8.59 12.60 -2.90
N SER A 42 -8.58 13.50 -1.90
CA SER A 42 -7.36 14.10 -1.37
C SER A 42 -6.44 13.08 -0.70
N GLY A 43 -6.99 12.15 0.09
CA GLY A 43 -6.22 11.08 0.72
C GLY A 43 -5.68 10.09 -0.30
N LEU A 44 -6.41 9.82 -1.39
CA LEU A 44 -5.90 9.00 -2.49
C LEU A 44 -4.70 9.65 -3.20
N GLU A 45 -4.75 10.95 -3.50
CA GLU A 45 -3.63 11.65 -4.13
C GLU A 45 -2.38 11.68 -3.22
N GLN A 46 -2.57 11.91 -1.92
CA GLN A 46 -1.49 11.81 -0.93
C GLN A 46 -0.90 10.41 -0.88
N ALA A 47 -1.75 9.38 -0.88
CA ALA A 47 -1.31 7.99 -0.87
C ALA A 47 -0.50 7.63 -2.14
N LYS A 48 -0.93 8.09 -3.32
CA LYS A 48 -0.17 7.93 -4.58
C LYS A 48 1.20 8.60 -4.49
N GLN A 49 1.27 9.81 -3.94
CA GLN A 49 2.52 10.55 -3.80
C GLN A 49 3.50 9.82 -2.88
N LEU A 50 3.06 9.40 -1.69
CA LEU A 50 3.87 8.66 -0.73
C LEU A 50 4.41 7.36 -1.32
N VAL A 51 3.56 6.59 -2.01
CA VAL A 51 3.98 5.35 -2.67
C VAL A 51 5.00 5.64 -3.76
N THR A 52 4.80 6.69 -4.57
CA THR A 52 5.73 7.10 -5.62
C THR A 52 7.07 7.53 -5.04
N ASP A 53 7.07 8.29 -3.94
CA ASP A 53 8.29 8.75 -3.27
C ASP A 53 9.09 7.58 -2.69
N TYR A 54 8.44 6.53 -2.20
CA TYR A 54 9.12 5.28 -1.85
C TYR A 54 9.69 4.57 -3.08
N LYS A 55 8.88 4.40 -4.14
CA LYS A 55 9.31 3.68 -5.36
C LYS A 55 10.45 4.39 -6.10
N THR A 56 10.57 5.71 -5.94
CA THR A 56 11.66 6.54 -6.51
C THR A 56 12.84 6.72 -5.56
N GLY A 57 12.78 6.18 -4.34
CA GLY A 57 13.89 6.17 -3.38
C GLY A 57 14.00 7.43 -2.51
N LYS A 58 13.03 8.34 -2.53
CA LYS A 58 12.99 9.47 -1.58
C LYS A 58 12.65 9.03 -0.16
N ILE A 59 11.85 7.97 -0.02
CA ILE A 59 11.55 7.33 1.27
C ILE A 59 12.30 6.00 1.30
N GLU A 60 13.21 5.85 2.25
CA GLU A 60 14.10 4.69 2.31
C GLU A 60 13.43 3.45 2.92
N SER A 61 12.54 3.62 3.89
CA SER A 61 11.97 2.52 4.68
C SER A 61 10.45 2.57 4.75
N MET A 62 9.81 1.41 4.92
CA MET A 62 8.38 1.36 5.17
C MET A 62 8.01 1.96 6.53
N THR A 63 7.20 3.01 6.54
CA THR A 63 6.60 3.62 7.73
C THR A 63 5.14 3.19 7.88
N PRO A 64 4.51 3.34 9.07
CA PRO A 64 3.08 3.07 9.25
C PRO A 64 2.18 3.85 8.28
N GLU A 65 2.53 5.11 8.01
CA GLU A 65 1.83 5.96 7.04
C GLU A 65 1.96 5.42 5.62
N LEU A 66 3.15 4.95 5.24
CA LEU A 66 3.37 4.36 3.93
C LEU A 66 2.65 3.02 3.75
N TRP A 67 2.52 2.21 4.81
CA TRP A 67 1.69 1.02 4.81
C TRP A 67 0.22 1.35 4.58
N HIS A 68 -0.28 2.42 5.21
CA HIS A 68 -1.63 2.90 4.98
C HIS A 68 -1.81 3.41 3.55
N ALA A 69 -0.86 4.21 3.03
CA ALA A 69 -0.87 4.70 1.67
C ALA A 69 -0.90 3.56 0.63
N LYS A 70 -0.03 2.56 0.80
CA LYS A 70 -0.01 1.35 -0.03
C LYS A 70 -1.37 0.67 -0.05
N LYS A 71 -1.98 0.51 1.12
CA LYS A 71 -3.29 -0.13 1.27
C LYS A 71 -4.40 0.64 0.54
N VAL A 72 -4.45 1.96 0.69
CA VAL A 72 -5.40 2.82 -0.02
C VAL A 72 -5.22 2.64 -1.53
N VAL A 73 -3.99 2.84 -2.04
CA VAL A 73 -3.64 2.69 -3.46
C VAL A 73 -4.02 1.31 -4.00
N ASP A 74 -3.66 0.23 -3.31
CA ASP A 74 -3.95 -1.14 -3.74
C ASP A 74 -5.46 -1.45 -3.77
N SER A 75 -6.23 -0.85 -2.86
CA SER A 75 -7.69 -1.02 -2.81
C SER A 75 -8.45 -0.21 -3.86
N THR A 76 -7.90 0.92 -4.30
CA THR A 76 -8.59 1.85 -5.21
C THR A 76 -8.13 1.74 -6.67
N LEU A 77 -6.85 1.41 -6.92
CA LEU A 77 -6.31 1.32 -8.28
C LEU A 77 -6.44 -0.09 -8.83
N HIS A 78 -7.33 -0.24 -9.80
CA HIS A 78 -7.41 -1.46 -10.61
C HIS A 78 -6.16 -1.59 -11.50
N PRO A 79 -5.55 -2.78 -11.65
CA PRO A 79 -4.49 -3.02 -12.62
C PRO A 79 -5.09 -3.00 -14.03
N GLY A 80 -5.23 -1.80 -14.60
CA GLY A 80 -5.74 -1.58 -15.94
C GLY A 80 -5.00 -0.40 -16.53
N THR A 81 -3.72 -0.61 -16.87
CA THR A 81 -2.87 0.15 -17.81
C THR A 81 -1.48 -0.46 -17.79
#